data_AF-A0A917TMN0-F1
#
_entry.id   AF-A0A917TMN0-F1
#
_cell.length_a   1.000
_cell.length_b   1.000
_cell.length_c   1.000
_cell.angle_alpha   90.00
_cell.angle_beta   90.00
_cell.angle_gamma   90.00
#
_symmetry.space_group_name_H-M   'P 1'
#
loop_
_entity.id
_entity.type
_entity.pdbx_description
1 polymer ?
#
loop_
_entity_poly.entity_id
_entity_poly.type
_entity_poly.pdbx_seq_one_letter_code
_entity_poly.pdbx_strand_id
1 'polypeptide(L)' 'MKSTRLAGHALPYEGRVKDSHGQFVAVGPAVCSCGAISGPLTSANARKRWHAEHKAAVRAAQTN' A
#
# COMPACT_ATOMS: atom_id res chain seq x y z
N MET A 1 24.36 11.62 0.34
CA MET A 1 23.06 11.60 -0.39
C MET A 1 22.00 11.07 0.58
N LYS A 2 21.13 11.95 1.14
CA LYS A 2 20.09 11.53 2.10
C LYS A 2 19.10 10.61 1.38
N SER A 3 19.09 9.34 1.73
CA SER A 3 18.22 8.31 1.14
C SER A 3 16.76 8.72 1.33
N THR A 4 16.09 9.18 0.27
CA THR A 4 14.65 9.53 0.26
C THR A 4 13.75 8.28 0.33
N ARG A 5 14.26 7.19 0.92
CA ARG A 5 13.48 5.97 1.12
C ARG A 5 12.69 6.18 2.41
N LEU A 6 11.39 6.41 2.24
CA LEU A 6 10.41 6.28 3.33
C LEU A 6 10.54 4.87 3.93
N ALA A 7 11.28 4.77 5.04
CA ALA A 7 11.36 3.53 5.81
C ALA A 7 9.93 3.13 6.23
N GLY A 8 9.59 1.85 6.14
CA GLY A 8 8.25 1.35 6.49
C GLY A 8 7.14 1.65 5.48
N HIS A 9 7.44 2.02 4.23
CA HIS A 9 6.44 2.23 3.16
C HIS A 9 6.61 1.23 2.01
N ALA A 10 6.38 -0.04 2.35
CA ALA A 10 6.28 -1.15 1.42
C ALA A 10 4.83 -1.65 1.31
N LEU A 11 4.49 -2.18 0.14
CA LEU A 11 3.23 -2.87 -0.08
C LEU A 11 3.47 -4.38 0.15
N PRO A 12 2.99 -4.96 1.26
CA PRO A 12 3.11 -6.38 1.54
C PRO A 12 2.48 -7.20 0.41
N TYR A 13 3.13 -8.33 0.07
CA TYR A 13 2.71 -9.25 -0.98
C TYR A 13 2.41 -8.59 -2.34
N GLU A 14 3.01 -7.43 -2.62
CA GLU A 14 2.78 -6.64 -3.83
C GLU A 14 1.31 -6.24 -4.05
N GLY A 15 0.53 -6.13 -2.98
CA GLY A 15 -0.90 -5.85 -3.06
C GLY A 15 -1.70 -7.12 -3.35
N ARG A 16 -1.23 -8.29 -2.94
CA ARG A 16 -2.08 -9.47 -2.81
C ARG A 16 -2.66 -9.47 -1.40
N VAL A 17 -3.97 -9.68 -1.30
CA VAL A 17 -4.69 -9.70 -0.02
C VAL A 17 -5.13 -11.13 0.22
N LYS A 18 -4.99 -11.57 1.47
CA LYS A 18 -5.54 -12.84 1.93
C LYS A 18 -6.80 -12.59 2.74
N ASP A 19 -7.81 -13.43 2.56
CA ASP A 19 -8.97 -13.44 3.46
C ASP A 19 -8.66 -14.16 4.78
N SER A 20 -9.66 -14.28 5.66
CA SER A 20 -9.57 -14.93 6.96
C SER A 20 -9.18 -16.41 6.90
N HIS A 21 -9.40 -17.08 5.76
CA HIS A 21 -8.99 -18.45 5.47
C HIS A 21 -7.61 -18.55 4.80
N GLY A 22 -6.91 -17.42 4.62
CA GLY A 22 -5.58 -17.36 4.05
C GLY A 22 -5.52 -17.47 2.52
N GLN A 23 -6.65 -17.45 1.81
CA GLN A 23 -6.73 -17.52 0.35
C GLN A 23 -6.53 -16.15 -0.28
N PHE A 24 -5.91 -16.11 -1.46
CA PHE A 24 -5.76 -14.84 -2.18
C PHE A 24 -7.07 -14.41 -2.79
N VAL A 25 -7.53 -13.21 -2.42
CA VAL A 25 -8.77 -12.63 -2.94
C VAL A 25 -8.51 -11.58 -4.01
N ALA A 26 -9.38 -11.56 -5.03
CA ALA A 26 -9.35 -10.55 -6.08
C ALA A 26 -9.67 -9.16 -5.51
N VAL A 27 -10.70 -9.08 -4.66
CA VAL A 27 -11.17 -7.86 -4.01
C VAL A 27 -10.69 -7.81 -2.56
N GLY A 28 -10.06 -6.70 -2.16
CA GLY A 28 -9.61 -6.51 -0.80
C GLY A 28 -8.92 -5.16 -0.60
N PRO A 29 -8.75 -4.70 0.65
CA PRO A 29 -8.07 -3.45 0.94
C PRO A 29 -6.55 -3.54 0.68
N ALA A 30 -5.94 -2.44 0.27
CA ALA A 30 -4.49 -2.30 0.31
C ALA A 30 -4.07 -1.87 1.72
N VAL A 31 -3.00 -2.47 2.24
CA VAL A 31 -2.42 -2.13 3.54
C VAL A 31 -0.99 -1.68 3.29
N CYS A 32 -0.66 -0.44 3.63
CA CYS A 32 0.72 0.03 3.64
C CYS A 32 1.40 -0.42 4.93
N SER A 33 2.70 -0.71 4.87
CA SER A 33 3.48 -1.07 6.07
C SER A 33 3.54 0.03 7.15
N CYS A 34 3.11 1.27 6.85
CA CYS A 34 2.96 2.35 7.83
C CYS A 34 1.65 2.27 8.63
N GLY A 35 0.77 1.31 8.32
CA GLY A 35 -0.53 1.12 8.97
C GLY A 35 -1.72 1.75 8.23
N ALA A 36 -1.48 2.50 7.14
CA ALA A 36 -2.56 3.04 6.31
C ALA A 36 -3.30 1.92 5.57
N ILE A 37 -4.64 1.99 5.54
CA ILE A 37 -5.51 0.99 4.92
C ILE A 37 -6.43 1.70 3.92
N SER A 38 -6.58 1.14 2.71
CA SER A 38 -7.55 1.61 1.73
C SER A 38 -8.93 0.99 1.94
N GLY A 39 -9.96 1.56 1.29
CA GLY A 39 -11.21 0.83 1.05
C GLY A 39 -10.99 -0.44 0.21
N PRO A 40 -12.00 -1.30 0.05
CA PRO A 40 -11.90 -2.52 -0.75
C PRO A 40 -11.62 -2.17 -2.22
N LEU A 41 -10.53 -2.73 -2.77
CA LEU A 41 -10.10 -2.52 -4.15
C LEU A 41 -10.23 -3.82 -4.92
N THR A 42 -10.76 -3.74 -6.15
CA THR A 42 -11.17 -4.89 -6.95
C THR A 42 -10.03 -5.65 -7.63
N SER A 43 -8.80 -5.16 -7.54
CA SER A 43 -7.65 -5.74 -8.26
C SER A 43 -6.32 -5.42 -7.58
N ALA A 44 -5.32 -6.27 -7.80
CA ALA A 44 -3.96 -6.04 -7.34
C ALA A 44 -3.35 -4.74 -7.91
N ASN A 45 -3.63 -4.43 -9.19
CA ASN A 45 -3.19 -3.18 -9.80
C ASN A 45 -3.79 -1.94 -9.13
N ALA A 46 -5.08 -2.00 -8.74
CA ALA A 46 -5.71 -0.91 -8.01
C ALA A 46 -5.03 -0.69 -6.65
N ARG A 47 -4.63 -1.77 -5.96
CA ARG A 47 -3.89 -1.71 -4.70
C ARG A 47 -2.47 -1.16 -4.86
N LYS A 48 -1.77 -1.55 -5.94
CA LYS A 48 -0.46 -0.97 -6.30
C LYS A 48 -0.56 0.53 -6.57
N ARG A 49 -1.60 0.95 -7.31
CA ARG A 49 -1.86 2.36 -7.61
C ARG A 49 -2.14 3.16 -6.33
N TRP A 50 -3.06 2.68 -5.48
CA TRP A 50 -3.34 3.31 -4.19
C TRP A 50 -2.07 3.46 -3.34
N HIS A 51 -1.24 2.43 -3.28
CA HIS A 51 0.00 2.49 -2.49
C HIS A 51 1.01 3.51 -3.07
N ALA A 52 1.10 3.62 -4.40
CA ALA A 52 1.94 4.62 -5.05
C ALA A 52 1.45 6.05 -4.75
N GLU A 53 0.15 6.29 -4.86
CA GLU A 53 -0.50 7.57 -4.55
C GLU A 53 -0.30 7.94 -3.07
N HIS A 54 -0.53 6.98 -2.15
CA HIS A 54 -0.30 7.15 -0.72
C HIS A 54 1.17 7.51 -0.42
N LYS A 55 2.12 6.79 -1.01
CA LYS A 55 3.56 7.05 -0.84
C LYS A 55 3.96 8.43 -1.37
N ALA A 56 3.38 8.87 -2.48
CA ALA A 56 3.60 10.21 -3.03
C ALA A 56 3.07 11.30 -2.09
N ALA A 57 1.85 11.11 -1.55
CA ALA A 57 1.25 12.04 -0.59
C ALA A 57 2.09 12.15 0.71
N VAL A 58 2.53 11.03 1.28
CA VAL A 58 3.39 11.05 2.48
C VAL A 58 4.74 11.71 2.18
N ARG A 59 5.34 11.46 1.01
CA ARG A 59 6.60 12.10 0.61
C ARG A 59 6.45 13.62 0.48
N ALA A 60 5.33 14.08 -0.09
CA ALA A 60 5.03 15.50 -0.18
C ALA A 60 4.85 16.12 1.22
N ALA A 61 4.14 15.43 2.12
CA ALA A 61 3.92 15.90 3.50
C ALA A 61 5.21 15.99 4.34
N GLN A 62 6.21 15.14 4.10
CA GLN A 62 7.49 15.17 4.82
C GLN A 62 8.45 16.29 4.38
N THR A 63 8.15 16.99 3.29
CA THR A 63 9.01 18.06 2.74
C THR A 63 8.56 19.46 3.18
N ASN A 64 7.55 19.55 4.06
CA ASN A 64 7.04 20.79 4.64
C ASN A 64 7.35 20.85 6.14
#